data_AF-A0A8X8AZB6-F1
#
_entry.id   AF-A0A8X8AZB6-F1
#
_cell.length_a   1.000
_cell.length_b   1.000
_cell.length_c   1.000
_cell.angle_alpha   90.00
_cell.angle_beta   90.00
_cell.angle_gamma   90.00
#
_symmetry.space_group_name_H-M   'P 1'
#
loop_
_entity.id
_entity.type
_entity.pdbx_description
1 polymer ?
#
loop_
_entity_poly.entity_id
_entity_poly.type
_entity_poly.pdbx_seq_one_letter_code
_entity_poly.pdbx_strand_id
1 'polypeptide(L)'
;MAMVQATKNRVSFIRQLRPCKDTWRIEVRIVRLWRNYNRDSGNTIEMVFADKEGTRIHAQVGEQLINKFEGKLTEGDAKVIQLFKLYDAMGDYRTTAHPYKIGFFQTTFVGPADDFPSEVPEKYLVNYSDIIDGKLDNTRLVDVIGQIVNFGSLENKVIKGKDNLRLLIELRDQHDVKLMCTLWGCYAKQVYDYSMLNMSTMIICLIRLRAIKEWKGAYSISSGYNSTHIMLNPALDLIDDFKAR
;
A
#
# COMPACT_ATOMS: atom_id res chain seq x y z
N MET A 1 14.45 -45.42 -18.07
CA MET A 1 13.59 -44.40 -17.45
C MET A 1 14.39 -43.13 -17.27
N ALA A 2 14.22 -42.14 -18.14
CA ALA A 2 14.82 -40.82 -17.95
C ALA A 2 13.95 -40.07 -16.93
N MET A 3 14.51 -39.76 -15.76
CA MET A 3 13.88 -38.81 -14.85
C MET A 3 13.88 -37.45 -15.55
N VAL A 4 12.69 -36.98 -15.93
CA VAL A 4 12.48 -35.58 -16.29
C VAL A 4 12.73 -34.77 -15.01
N GLN A 5 13.93 -34.19 -14.90
CA GLN A 5 14.17 -33.12 -13.93
C GLN A 5 13.18 -32.01 -14.25
N ALA A 6 12.17 -31.84 -13.38
CA ALA A 6 11.32 -30.66 -13.41
C ALA A 6 12.25 -29.45 -13.36
N THR A 7 12.33 -28.68 -14.45
CA THR A 7 13.06 -27.42 -14.50
C THR A 7 12.64 -26.61 -13.28
N LYS A 8 13.59 -26.31 -12.36
CA LYS A 8 13.36 -25.35 -11.28
C LYS A 8 12.73 -24.12 -11.92
N ASN A 9 11.45 -23.85 -11.63
CA ASN A 9 10.76 -22.68 -12.19
C ASN A 9 11.63 -21.46 -11.89
N ARG A 10 12.09 -20.78 -12.94
CA ARG A 10 12.93 -19.59 -12.84
C ARG A 10 12.14 -18.49 -12.15
N VAL A 11 12.72 -17.88 -11.12
CA VAL A 11 12.14 -16.70 -10.45
C VAL A 11 11.98 -15.60 -11.49
N SER A 12 10.78 -15.04 -11.57
CA SER A 12 10.41 -13.97 -12.52
C SER A 12 10.15 -12.68 -11.77
N PHE A 13 10.39 -11.54 -12.42
CA PHE A 13 10.03 -10.22 -11.90
C PHE A 13 8.55 -9.92 -12.14
N ILE A 14 7.96 -9.05 -11.33
CA ILE A 14 6.53 -8.72 -11.43
C ILE A 14 6.22 -8.13 -12.82
N ARG A 15 7.08 -7.26 -13.36
CA ARG A 15 6.88 -6.66 -14.69
C ARG A 15 6.79 -7.67 -15.84
N GLN A 16 7.25 -8.91 -15.64
CA GLN A 16 7.24 -9.98 -16.63
C GLN A 16 5.95 -10.81 -16.59
N LEU A 17 5.13 -10.64 -15.56
CA LEU A 17 3.89 -11.39 -15.39
C LEU A 17 2.91 -11.08 -16.51
N ARG A 18 2.32 -12.14 -17.07
CA ARG A 18 1.32 -12.08 -18.14
C ARG A 18 0.21 -13.10 -17.85
N PRO A 19 -1.05 -12.82 -18.26
CA PRO A 19 -2.17 -13.74 -18.10
C PRO A 19 -1.92 -15.10 -18.80
N CYS A 20 -2.77 -16.08 -18.51
CA CYS A 20 -2.79 -17.43 -19.11
C CYS A 20 -1.63 -18.38 -18.73
N LYS A 21 -0.61 -17.89 -18.00
CA LYS A 21 0.42 -18.73 -17.39
C LYS A 21 0.21 -18.77 -15.87
N ASP A 22 -0.15 -19.95 -15.36
CA ASP A 22 -0.37 -20.15 -13.93
C ASP A 22 0.86 -20.75 -13.23
N THR A 23 1.96 -20.96 -13.94
CA THR A 23 3.19 -21.59 -13.44
C THR A 23 4.26 -20.58 -12.99
N TRP A 24 3.88 -19.33 -12.76
CA TRP A 24 4.80 -18.30 -12.30
C TRP A 24 5.37 -18.62 -10.91
N ARG A 25 6.62 -18.20 -10.71
CA ARG A 25 7.31 -18.15 -9.41
C ARG A 25 7.89 -16.75 -9.25
N ILE A 26 7.54 -16.08 -8.16
CA ILE A 26 8.05 -14.76 -7.81
C ILE A 26 8.61 -14.77 -6.39
N GLU A 27 9.60 -13.91 -6.15
CA GLU A 27 10.11 -13.57 -4.82
C GLU A 27 9.73 -12.13 -4.54
N VAL A 28 9.02 -11.92 -3.43
CA VAL A 28 8.41 -10.63 -3.11
C VAL A 28 8.41 -10.38 -1.62
N ARG A 29 8.38 -9.10 -1.25
CA ARG A 29 8.06 -8.66 0.11
C ARG A 29 6.61 -8.22 0.20
N ILE A 30 5.95 -8.57 1.30
CA ILE A 30 4.61 -8.08 1.62
C ILE A 30 4.74 -6.66 2.18
N VAL A 31 4.55 -5.64 1.34
CA VAL A 31 4.70 -4.24 1.78
C VAL A 31 3.48 -3.73 2.53
N ARG A 32 2.30 -4.30 2.24
CA ARG A 32 1.05 -4.06 2.95
C ARG A 32 0.16 -5.29 2.99
N LEU A 33 -0.52 -5.51 4.10
CA LEU A 33 -1.53 -6.55 4.27
C LEU A 33 -2.71 -6.03 5.09
N TRP A 34 -3.93 -6.28 4.61
CA TRP A 34 -5.15 -5.89 5.33
C TRP A 34 -6.29 -6.84 5.02
N ARG A 35 -7.33 -6.78 5.86
CA ARG A 35 -8.59 -7.47 5.61
C ARG A 35 -9.60 -6.51 4.97
N ASN A 36 -10.35 -7.04 4.02
CA ASN A 36 -11.43 -6.32 3.35
C ASN A 36 -12.70 -7.19 3.31
N TYR A 37 -13.85 -6.53 3.25
CA TYR A 37 -15.13 -7.19 3.07
C TYR A 37 -15.86 -6.56 1.88
N ASN A 38 -16.27 -7.41 0.95
CA ASN A 38 -17.15 -7.04 -0.14
C ASN A 38 -18.41 -7.92 -0.08
N ARG A 39 -19.57 -7.36 -0.44
CA ARG A 39 -20.82 -8.12 -0.52
C ARG A 39 -20.73 -9.31 -1.47
N ASP A 40 -20.01 -9.15 -2.58
CA ASP A 40 -19.95 -10.17 -3.64
C ASP A 40 -18.88 -11.24 -3.35
N SER A 41 -17.72 -10.85 -2.84
CA SER A 41 -16.57 -11.75 -2.62
C SER A 41 -16.36 -12.16 -1.16
N GLY A 42 -17.24 -11.70 -0.25
CA GLY A 42 -17.12 -11.95 1.18
C GLY A 42 -15.87 -11.33 1.80
N ASN A 43 -15.35 -11.99 2.83
CA ASN A 43 -14.10 -11.59 3.47
C ASN A 43 -12.90 -11.94 2.59
N THR A 44 -11.94 -11.03 2.49
CA THR A 44 -10.73 -11.23 1.70
C THR A 44 -9.52 -10.72 2.46
N ILE A 45 -8.37 -11.39 2.26
CA ILE A 45 -7.07 -10.81 2.64
C ILE A 45 -6.52 -10.16 1.39
N GLU A 46 -6.27 -8.87 1.48
CA GLU A 46 -5.69 -8.07 0.43
C GLU A 46 -4.25 -7.73 0.82
N MET A 47 -3.37 -7.68 -0.17
CA MET A 47 -1.98 -7.33 0.05
C MET A 47 -1.35 -6.65 -1.15
N VAL A 48 -0.24 -5.96 -0.90
CA VAL A 48 0.63 -5.44 -1.93
C VAL A 48 1.97 -6.14 -1.81
N PHE A 49 2.40 -6.75 -2.91
CA PHE A 49 3.73 -7.33 -3.05
C PHE A 49 4.65 -6.35 -3.76
N ALA A 50 5.93 -6.35 -3.39
CA ALA A 50 7.00 -5.69 -4.12
C ALA A 50 8.13 -6.68 -4.41
N ASP A 51 8.63 -6.73 -5.64
CA ASP A 51 9.81 -7.53 -5.99
C ASP A 51 11.12 -6.79 -5.65
N LYS A 52 12.26 -7.43 -5.92
CA LYS A 52 13.60 -6.86 -5.67
C LYS A 52 13.86 -5.56 -6.44
N GLU A 53 13.14 -5.33 -7.54
CA GLU A 53 13.21 -4.08 -8.30
C GLU A 53 12.25 -3.01 -7.75
N GLY A 54 11.45 -3.31 -6.72
CA GLY A 54 10.42 -2.42 -6.20
C GLY A 54 9.18 -2.32 -7.08
N THR A 55 9.00 -3.20 -8.08
CA THR A 55 7.75 -3.25 -8.85
C THR A 55 6.66 -3.80 -7.94
N ARG A 56 5.54 -3.08 -7.80
CA ARG A 56 4.43 -3.47 -6.93
C ARG A 56 3.33 -4.19 -7.73
N ILE A 57 2.73 -5.21 -7.13
CA ILE A 57 1.50 -5.86 -7.63
C ILE A 57 0.53 -6.10 -6.49
N HIS A 58 -0.75 -5.90 -6.75
CA HIS A 58 -1.81 -6.22 -5.82
C HIS A 58 -2.08 -7.74 -5.80
N ALA A 59 -2.36 -8.31 -4.63
CA ALA A 59 -2.71 -9.71 -4.49
C ALA A 59 -3.87 -9.90 -3.51
N GLN A 60 -4.67 -10.94 -3.76
CA GLN A 60 -5.88 -11.23 -3.00
C GLN A 60 -6.00 -12.72 -2.66
N VAL A 61 -6.44 -13.00 -1.44
CA VAL A 61 -6.88 -14.32 -0.97
C VAL A 61 -8.39 -14.25 -0.71
N GLY A 62 -9.15 -15.06 -1.44
CA GLY A 62 -10.61 -15.16 -1.27
C GLY A 62 -11.01 -15.87 0.03
N GLU A 63 -12.23 -15.64 0.48
CA GLU A 63 -12.78 -16.10 1.76
C GLU A 63 -12.51 -17.58 2.06
N GLN A 64 -12.74 -18.44 1.05
CA GLN A 64 -12.59 -19.89 1.16
C GLN A 64 -11.15 -20.34 1.45
N LEU A 65 -10.16 -19.49 1.19
CA LEU A 65 -8.73 -19.79 1.34
C LEU A 65 -8.08 -19.08 2.52
N ILE A 66 -8.80 -18.21 3.24
CA ILE A 66 -8.26 -17.40 4.35
C ILE A 66 -7.61 -18.29 5.40
N ASN A 67 -8.34 -19.28 5.92
CA ASN A 67 -7.86 -20.16 7.00
C ASN A 67 -6.56 -20.91 6.62
N LYS A 68 -6.33 -21.13 5.32
CA LYS A 68 -5.14 -21.83 4.81
C LYS A 68 -3.90 -20.93 4.77
N PHE A 69 -4.08 -19.65 4.46
CA PHE A 69 -2.96 -18.75 4.14
C PHE A 69 -2.71 -17.67 5.18
N GLU A 70 -3.68 -17.32 6.02
CA GLU A 70 -3.54 -16.23 7.00
C GLU A 70 -2.30 -16.39 7.87
N GLY A 71 -2.09 -17.58 8.46
CA GLY A 71 -0.92 -17.85 9.30
C GLY A 71 0.44 -17.86 8.56
N LYS A 72 0.45 -17.71 7.23
CA LYS A 72 1.66 -17.68 6.40
C LYS A 72 1.98 -16.29 5.87
N LEU A 73 1.09 -15.32 6.05
CA LEU A 73 1.16 -14.00 5.45
C LEU A 73 1.26 -12.94 6.54
N THR A 74 2.44 -12.33 6.64
CA THR A 74 2.71 -11.25 7.58
C THR A 74 3.30 -10.07 6.82
N GLU A 75 2.84 -8.87 7.11
CA GLU A 75 3.43 -7.65 6.55
C GLU A 75 4.91 -7.54 6.92
N GLY A 76 5.76 -7.14 5.97
CA GLY A 76 7.21 -7.06 6.12
C GLY A 76 7.95 -8.33 5.68
N ASP A 77 7.30 -9.49 5.71
CA ASP A 77 7.95 -10.76 5.34
C ASP A 77 8.29 -10.82 3.84
N ALA A 78 9.42 -11.46 3.54
CA ALA A 78 9.76 -11.89 2.20
C ALA A 78 9.28 -13.32 1.94
N LYS A 79 8.57 -13.52 0.83
CA LYS A 79 7.94 -14.79 0.44
C LYS A 79 8.25 -15.18 -1.00
N VAL A 80 8.36 -16.48 -1.21
CA VAL A 80 8.24 -17.11 -2.53
C VAL A 80 6.78 -17.45 -2.77
N ILE A 81 6.19 -16.93 -3.84
CA ILE A 81 4.82 -17.21 -4.25
C ILE A 81 4.84 -17.95 -5.59
N GLN A 82 4.13 -19.07 -5.69
CA GLN A 82 4.01 -19.86 -6.93
C GLN A 82 2.58 -20.35 -7.15
N LEU A 83 2.27 -20.70 -8.41
CA LEU A 83 0.99 -21.33 -8.76
C LEU A 83 -0.22 -20.44 -8.43
N PHE A 84 -0.22 -19.23 -8.98
CA PHE A 84 -1.27 -18.23 -8.80
C PHE A 84 -1.82 -17.79 -10.16
N LYS A 85 -3.02 -17.21 -10.18
CA LYS A 85 -3.56 -16.61 -11.40
C LYS A 85 -3.47 -15.10 -11.38
N LEU A 86 -3.48 -14.55 -12.58
CA LEU A 86 -3.57 -13.12 -12.81
C LEU A 86 -4.96 -12.77 -13.31
N TYR A 87 -5.51 -11.71 -12.75
CA TYR A 87 -6.77 -11.09 -13.15
C TYR A 87 -6.50 -9.65 -13.54
N ASP A 88 -7.36 -9.06 -14.35
CA ASP A 88 -7.26 -7.63 -14.63
C ASP A 88 -7.49 -6.81 -13.36
N ALA A 89 -6.65 -5.79 -13.18
CA ALA A 89 -6.77 -4.82 -12.10
C ALA A 89 -7.69 -3.69 -12.58
N MET A 90 -8.96 -3.76 -12.18
CA MET A 90 -10.01 -2.82 -12.57
C MET A 90 -10.52 -2.01 -11.36
N GLY A 91 -11.17 -0.89 -11.63
CA GLY A 91 -11.82 -0.03 -10.63
C GLY A 91 -10.90 1.03 -10.04
N ASP A 92 -11.44 1.75 -9.05
CA ASP A 92 -10.74 2.79 -8.30
C ASP A 92 -9.92 2.21 -7.12
N TYR A 93 -9.11 3.05 -6.49
CA TYR A 93 -8.24 2.69 -5.36
C TYR A 93 -7.21 1.60 -5.70
N ARG A 94 -6.74 1.59 -6.95
CA ARG A 94 -5.70 0.68 -7.39
C ARG A 94 -4.41 0.98 -6.64
N THR A 95 -3.96 -0.01 -5.86
CA THR A 95 -2.75 0.09 -5.04
C THR A 95 -1.46 0.11 -5.85
N THR A 96 -1.51 -0.22 -7.15
CA THR A 96 -0.33 -0.35 -8.01
C THR A 96 -0.64 0.07 -9.46
N ALA A 97 0.42 0.37 -10.22
CA ALA A 97 0.36 0.61 -11.66
C ALA A 97 0.03 -0.63 -12.49
N HIS A 98 0.27 -1.80 -11.90
CA HIS A 98 0.30 -3.04 -12.65
C HIS A 98 -1.08 -3.34 -13.23
N PRO A 99 -1.18 -3.71 -14.53
CA PRO A 99 -2.47 -3.94 -15.18
C PRO A 99 -3.19 -5.18 -14.63
N TYR A 100 -2.48 -6.04 -13.93
CA TYR A 100 -3.02 -7.28 -13.34
C TYR A 100 -2.88 -7.29 -11.83
N LYS A 101 -3.76 -8.06 -11.17
CA LYS A 101 -3.65 -8.46 -9.76
C LYS A 101 -3.53 -9.97 -9.64
N ILE A 102 -2.88 -10.44 -8.58
CA ILE A 102 -2.72 -11.85 -8.26
C ILE A 102 -3.94 -12.33 -7.46
N GLY A 103 -4.48 -13.50 -7.81
CA GLY A 103 -5.44 -14.20 -6.96
C GLY A 103 -4.95 -15.60 -6.61
N PHE A 104 -5.07 -15.94 -5.33
CA PHE A 104 -4.62 -17.22 -4.79
C PHE A 104 -5.63 -18.33 -5.12
N PHE A 105 -5.10 -19.54 -5.28
CA PHE A 105 -5.85 -20.77 -5.51
C PHE A 105 -5.46 -21.83 -4.50
N GLN A 106 -6.22 -22.93 -4.48
CA GLN A 106 -5.96 -24.05 -3.57
C GLN A 106 -4.53 -24.59 -3.71
N THR A 107 -3.93 -24.54 -4.89
CA THR A 107 -2.56 -25.03 -5.15
C THR A 107 -1.47 -23.97 -5.02
N THR A 108 -1.83 -22.71 -4.68
CA THR A 108 -0.83 -21.65 -4.50
C THR A 108 0.14 -22.01 -3.39
N PHE A 109 1.43 -21.92 -3.71
CA PHE A 109 2.52 -22.15 -2.77
C PHE A 109 2.97 -20.81 -2.17
N VAL A 110 3.15 -20.80 -0.86
CA VAL A 110 3.72 -19.69 -0.08
C VAL A 110 4.81 -20.26 0.81
N GLY A 111 6.05 -19.81 0.60
CA GLY A 111 7.21 -20.19 1.42
C GLY A 111 8.07 -18.98 1.75
N PRO A 112 9.02 -19.10 2.69
CA PRO A 112 9.98 -18.03 2.98
C PRO A 112 10.90 -17.76 1.78
N ALA A 113 11.34 -16.51 1.62
CA ALA A 113 12.38 -16.12 0.68
C ALA A 113 13.60 -15.63 1.48
N ASP A 114 14.56 -16.52 1.72
CA ASP A 114 15.70 -16.27 2.61
C ASP A 114 16.70 -15.25 2.02
N ASP A 115 16.83 -15.21 0.68
CA ASP A 115 17.72 -14.32 -0.05
C ASP A 115 16.95 -13.15 -0.68
N PHE A 116 16.22 -12.38 0.14
CA PHE A 116 15.50 -11.18 -0.28
C PHE A 116 16.05 -9.94 0.45
N PRO A 117 16.28 -8.81 -0.24
CA PRO A 117 16.77 -7.58 0.37
C PRO A 117 15.95 -7.14 1.59
N SER A 118 16.62 -6.55 2.59
CA SER A 118 15.98 -6.02 3.80
C SER A 118 15.02 -4.88 3.53
N GLU A 119 15.16 -4.19 2.41
CA GLU A 119 14.31 -3.09 1.97
C GLU A 119 14.02 -3.19 0.47
N VAL A 120 12.91 -2.60 0.04
CA VAL A 120 12.56 -2.49 -1.39
C VAL A 120 12.70 -1.05 -1.84
N PRO A 121 13.13 -0.78 -3.08
CA PRO A 121 13.26 0.59 -3.59
C PRO A 121 11.96 1.41 -3.47
N GLU A 122 12.06 2.63 -2.95
CA GLU A 122 10.93 3.56 -2.85
C GLU A 122 10.70 4.30 -4.18
N LYS A 123 9.80 3.75 -5.01
CA LYS A 123 9.52 4.25 -6.37
C LYS A 123 8.19 4.99 -6.55
N TYR A 124 7.37 5.05 -5.51
CA TYR A 124 5.97 5.50 -5.62
C TYR A 124 5.67 6.79 -4.87
N LEU A 125 6.72 7.44 -4.36
CA LEU A 125 6.62 8.80 -3.83
C LEU A 125 6.30 9.76 -4.97
N VAL A 126 5.29 10.60 -4.77
CA VAL A 126 4.88 11.62 -5.75
C VAL A 126 5.10 13.02 -5.20
N ASN A 127 5.35 13.97 -6.09
CA ASN A 127 5.47 15.38 -5.73
C ASN A 127 4.11 15.98 -5.43
N TYR A 128 4.07 16.95 -4.53
CA TYR A 128 2.81 17.59 -4.12
C TYR A 128 2.22 18.42 -5.26
N SER A 129 3.08 19.11 -6.03
CA SER A 129 2.66 19.88 -7.20
C SER A 129 1.93 19.01 -8.24
N ASP A 130 2.40 17.78 -8.48
CA ASP A 130 1.75 16.89 -9.46
C ASP A 130 0.34 16.46 -9.00
N ILE A 131 0.12 16.32 -7.69
CA ILE A 131 -1.20 16.08 -7.12
C ILE A 131 -2.07 17.33 -7.26
N ILE A 132 -1.56 18.50 -6.84
CA ILE A 132 -2.31 19.76 -6.79
C ILE A 132 -2.73 20.21 -8.19
N ASP A 133 -1.84 20.04 -9.17
CA ASP A 133 -2.08 20.37 -10.58
C ASP A 133 -3.00 19.36 -11.28
N GLY A 134 -3.41 18.27 -10.60
CA GLY A 134 -4.28 17.24 -11.18
C GLY A 134 -3.64 16.43 -12.30
N LYS A 135 -2.30 16.31 -12.32
CA LYS A 135 -1.54 15.57 -13.36
C LYS A 135 -1.58 14.05 -13.20
N LEU A 136 -1.99 13.57 -12.02
CA LEU A 136 -1.96 12.17 -11.65
C LEU A 136 -3.31 11.47 -11.88
N ASP A 137 -3.24 10.15 -12.06
CA ASP A 137 -4.42 9.29 -12.17
C ASP A 137 -5.08 9.09 -10.81
N ASN A 138 -6.24 9.69 -10.60
CA ASN A 138 -7.01 9.64 -9.36
C ASN A 138 -7.57 8.25 -9.02
N THR A 139 -7.57 7.30 -9.96
CA THR A 139 -8.00 5.92 -9.70
C THR A 139 -6.95 5.14 -8.90
N ARG A 140 -5.73 5.70 -8.76
CA ARG A 140 -4.58 5.02 -8.17
C ARG A 140 -4.19 5.63 -6.84
N LEU A 141 -3.66 4.77 -5.98
CA LEU A 141 -3.12 5.19 -4.70
C LEU A 141 -1.66 5.63 -4.85
N VAL A 142 -1.31 6.68 -4.12
CA VAL A 142 0.03 7.29 -4.15
C VAL A 142 0.68 7.25 -2.77
N ASP A 143 2.01 7.33 -2.75
CA ASP A 143 2.78 7.49 -1.52
C ASP A 143 3.30 8.93 -1.43
N VAL A 144 3.31 9.48 -0.23
CA VAL A 144 3.82 10.82 0.06
C VAL A 144 4.67 10.81 1.31
N ILE A 145 5.68 11.67 1.33
CA ILE A 145 6.47 12.02 2.51
C ILE A 145 6.24 13.49 2.80
N GLY A 146 6.18 13.87 4.07
CA GLY A 146 6.09 15.28 4.45
C GLY A 146 6.07 15.51 5.94
N GLN A 147 6.37 16.75 6.32
CA GLN A 147 6.21 17.24 7.67
C GLN A 147 4.75 17.59 7.95
N ILE A 148 4.21 17.15 9.07
CA ILE A 148 2.93 17.65 9.59
C ILE A 148 3.18 19.05 10.16
N VAL A 149 2.67 20.08 9.48
CA VAL A 149 2.83 21.48 9.90
C VAL A 149 1.57 22.03 10.58
N ASN A 150 0.42 21.41 10.33
CA ASN A 150 -0.82 21.74 11.00
C ASN A 150 -1.71 20.50 11.11
N PHE A 151 -2.49 20.40 12.17
CA PHE A 151 -3.52 19.38 12.33
C PHE A 151 -4.71 19.93 13.13
N GLY A 152 -5.91 19.60 12.67
CA GLY A 152 -7.15 20.03 13.32
C GLY A 152 -7.53 19.18 14.53
N SER A 153 -8.73 19.44 15.06
CA SER A 153 -9.34 18.58 16.07
C SER A 153 -9.88 17.28 15.45
N LEU A 154 -10.01 16.24 16.28
CA LEU A 154 -10.74 15.04 15.91
C LEU A 154 -12.24 15.34 15.82
N GLU A 155 -12.82 15.10 14.65
CA GLU A 155 -14.24 15.30 14.39
C GLU A 155 -14.96 13.96 14.22
N ASN A 156 -16.14 13.79 14.82
CA ASN A 156 -17.02 12.69 14.47
C ASN A 156 -17.93 13.10 13.30
N LYS A 157 -17.91 12.32 12.23
CA LYS A 157 -18.78 12.50 11.06
C LYS A 157 -19.63 11.26 10.86
N VAL A 158 -20.95 11.44 10.75
CA VAL A 158 -21.86 10.36 10.39
C VAL A 158 -21.81 10.17 8.87
N ILE A 159 -21.34 9.01 8.41
CA ILE A 159 -21.30 8.65 6.99
C ILE A 159 -22.05 7.33 6.82
N LYS A 160 -23.08 7.32 5.96
CA LYS A 160 -23.94 6.15 5.74
C LYS A 160 -24.48 5.54 7.05
N GLY A 161 -24.84 6.40 8.00
CA GLY A 161 -25.37 6.01 9.31
C GLY A 161 -24.36 5.45 10.30
N LYS A 162 -23.05 5.52 10.01
CA LYS A 162 -21.98 5.11 10.92
C LYS A 162 -21.12 6.30 11.32
N ASP A 163 -20.72 6.35 12.58
CA ASP A 163 -19.74 7.32 13.05
C ASP A 163 -18.36 7.02 12.49
N ASN A 164 -17.74 8.05 11.92
CA ASN A 164 -16.41 8.01 11.37
C ASN A 164 -15.62 9.17 11.94
N LEU A 165 -14.56 8.84 12.67
CA LEU A 165 -13.61 9.83 13.17
C LEU A 165 -12.83 10.42 11.99
N ARG A 166 -12.68 11.74 11.96
CA ARG A 166 -11.98 12.48 10.90
C ARG A 166 -10.92 13.37 11.52
N LEU A 167 -9.76 13.43 10.88
CA LEU A 167 -8.71 14.41 11.17
C LEU A 167 -8.26 15.05 9.86
N LEU A 168 -8.16 16.38 9.85
CA LEU A 168 -7.53 17.13 8.77
C LEU A 168 -6.12 17.50 9.19
N ILE A 169 -5.14 17.18 8.34
CA ILE A 169 -3.74 17.60 8.52
C ILE A 169 -3.25 18.34 7.28
N GLU A 170 -2.33 19.27 7.48
CA GLU A 170 -1.57 19.93 6.43
C GLU A 170 -0.16 19.36 6.43
N LEU A 171 0.21 18.73 5.31
CA LEU A 171 1.56 18.25 5.07
C LEU A 171 2.35 19.30 4.31
N ARG A 172 3.64 19.37 4.60
CA ARG A 172 4.61 20.18 3.86
C ARG A 172 5.73 19.31 3.32
N ASP A 173 6.10 19.49 2.06
CA ASP A 173 7.28 18.85 1.47
C ASP A 173 8.56 19.70 1.62
N GLN A 174 9.68 19.20 1.10
CA GLN A 174 10.98 19.87 1.14
C GLN A 174 11.07 21.16 0.29
N HIS A 175 10.06 21.44 -0.54
CA HIS A 175 9.98 22.66 -1.36
C HIS A 175 8.98 23.67 -0.77
N ASP A 176 8.58 23.49 0.49
CA ASP A 176 7.57 24.28 1.20
C ASP A 176 6.16 24.23 0.54
N VAL A 177 5.92 23.24 -0.32
CA VAL A 177 4.60 23.00 -0.92
C VAL A 177 3.71 22.30 0.11
N LYS A 178 2.49 22.82 0.26
CA LYS A 178 1.52 22.32 1.22
C LYS A 178 0.46 21.45 0.56
N LEU A 179 0.14 20.33 1.20
CA LEU A 179 -0.87 19.39 0.74
C LEU A 179 -1.84 19.05 1.86
N MET A 180 -3.12 19.30 1.61
CA MET A 180 -4.19 18.94 2.53
C MET A 180 -4.44 17.44 2.53
N CYS A 181 -4.60 16.88 3.73
CA CYS A 181 -4.71 15.45 3.92
C CYS A 181 -5.81 15.10 4.92
N THR A 182 -6.78 14.30 4.48
CA THR A 182 -7.88 13.80 5.33
C THR A 182 -7.60 12.38 5.81
N LEU A 183 -7.59 12.20 7.12
CA LEU A 183 -7.45 10.91 7.80
C LEU A 183 -8.79 10.49 8.38
N TRP A 184 -9.05 9.18 8.37
CA TRP A 184 -10.30 8.59 8.85
C TRP A 184 -10.06 7.46 9.84
N GLY A 185 -11.00 7.27 10.76
CA GLY A 185 -11.06 6.14 11.68
C GLY A 185 -9.82 6.02 12.58
N CYS A 186 -9.26 4.81 12.67
CA CYS A 186 -8.08 4.52 13.48
C CYS A 186 -6.85 5.34 13.06
N TYR A 187 -6.70 5.64 11.77
CA TYR A 187 -5.61 6.48 11.27
C TYR A 187 -5.69 7.92 11.77
N ALA A 188 -6.91 8.48 11.83
CA ALA A 188 -7.13 9.81 12.38
C ALA A 188 -6.72 9.86 13.86
N LYS A 189 -7.17 8.87 14.64
CA LYS A 189 -6.81 8.77 16.06
C LYS A 189 -5.31 8.60 16.26
N GLN A 190 -4.67 7.68 15.52
CA GLN A 190 -3.24 7.41 15.63
C GLN A 190 -2.39 8.67 15.40
N VAL A 191 -2.67 9.42 14.32
CA VAL A 191 -1.92 10.63 13.99
C VAL A 191 -2.21 11.74 14.98
N TYR A 192 -3.45 11.91 15.41
CA TYR A 192 -3.81 12.92 16.41
C TYR A 192 -3.11 12.68 17.75
N ASP A 193 -3.22 11.46 18.29
CA ASP A 193 -2.63 11.10 19.59
C ASP A 193 -1.10 11.28 19.56
N TYR A 194 -0.45 10.81 18.49
CA TYR A 194 1.00 11.00 18.33
C TYR A 194 1.37 12.48 18.21
N SER A 195 0.62 13.25 17.44
CA SER A 195 0.91 14.68 17.22
C SER A 195 0.73 15.50 18.49
N MET A 196 -0.30 15.19 19.28
CA MET A 196 -0.53 15.81 20.60
C MET A 196 0.59 15.51 21.59
N LEU A 197 1.16 14.30 21.58
CA LEU A 197 2.27 13.92 22.44
C LEU A 197 3.61 14.55 22.01
N ASN A 198 3.73 14.97 20.75
CA ASN A 198 4.99 15.38 20.13
C ASN A 198 4.93 16.81 19.56
N MET A 199 4.06 17.67 20.11
CA MET A 199 3.79 19.03 19.58
C MET A 199 5.02 19.93 19.48
N SER A 200 6.04 19.70 20.31
CA SER A 200 7.29 20.48 20.32
C SER A 200 8.34 19.94 19.35
N THR A 201 8.05 18.86 18.64
CA THR A 201 9.00 18.19 17.74
C THR A 201 8.52 18.27 16.30
N MET A 202 9.47 18.19 15.38
CA MET A 202 9.15 18.02 13.98
C MET A 202 8.63 16.59 13.74
N ILE A 203 7.42 16.48 13.21
CA ILE A 203 6.79 15.20 12.88
C ILE A 203 6.83 15.03 11.37
N ILE A 204 7.70 14.15 10.89
CA ILE A 204 7.75 13.73 9.49
C ILE A 204 6.98 12.42 9.37
N CYS A 205 6.10 12.34 8.38
CA CYS A 205 5.34 11.15 8.10
C CYS A 205 5.63 10.63 6.70
N LEU A 206 5.79 9.31 6.60
CA LEU A 206 5.70 8.58 5.35
C LEU A 206 4.31 7.95 5.30
N ILE A 207 3.51 8.35 4.32
CA ILE A 207 2.17 7.84 4.15
C ILE A 207 2.05 7.14 2.80
N ARG A 208 1.79 5.83 2.84
CA ARG A 208 1.64 4.99 1.65
C ARG A 208 0.19 4.68 1.34
N LEU A 209 -0.09 4.45 0.06
CA LEU A 209 -1.38 4.03 -0.47
C LEU A 209 -2.52 5.00 -0.10
N ARG A 210 -2.40 6.25 -0.56
CA ARG A 210 -3.38 7.33 -0.36
C ARG A 210 -4.19 7.61 -1.61
N ALA A 211 -5.48 7.86 -1.42
CA ALA A 211 -6.38 8.21 -2.51
C ALA A 211 -6.29 9.70 -2.79
N ILE A 212 -6.12 10.06 -4.07
CA ILE A 212 -6.24 11.45 -4.51
C ILE A 212 -7.74 11.80 -4.55
N LYS A 213 -8.07 13.00 -4.07
CA LYS A 213 -9.45 13.52 -4.02
C LYS A 213 -9.49 14.91 -4.61
N GLU A 214 -10.38 15.08 -5.58
CA GLU A 214 -10.72 16.37 -6.17
C GLU A 214 -12.08 16.81 -5.62
N TRP A 215 -12.15 18.05 -5.18
CA TRP A 215 -13.38 18.69 -4.74
C TRP A 215 -13.41 20.13 -5.21
N LYS A 216 -14.31 20.45 -6.14
CA LYS A 216 -14.50 21.80 -6.70
C LYS A 216 -13.19 22.37 -7.27
N GLY A 217 -12.39 21.54 -7.94
CA GLY A 217 -11.10 21.89 -8.53
C GLY A 217 -9.92 21.85 -7.54
N ALA A 218 -10.16 21.65 -6.24
CA ALA A 218 -9.09 21.53 -5.26
C ALA A 218 -8.70 20.07 -5.05
N TYR A 219 -7.43 19.75 -5.26
CA TYR A 219 -6.87 18.43 -5.05
C TYR A 219 -6.31 18.27 -3.64
N SER A 220 -6.53 17.10 -3.05
CA SER A 220 -6.08 16.71 -1.73
C SER A 220 -5.85 15.21 -1.68
N ILE A 221 -5.33 14.70 -0.57
CA ILE A 221 -5.20 13.26 -0.34
C ILE A 221 -6.08 12.80 0.83
N SER A 222 -6.56 11.57 0.76
CA SER A 222 -7.34 10.92 1.81
C SER A 222 -6.84 9.51 2.06
N SER A 223 -7.15 8.95 3.25
CA SER A 223 -6.95 7.51 3.49
C SER A 223 -7.59 6.65 2.39
N GLY A 224 -6.83 5.71 1.85
CA GLY A 224 -7.27 4.69 0.88
C GLY A 224 -7.98 3.53 1.57
N TYR A 225 -8.97 3.82 2.41
CA TYR A 225 -9.62 2.83 3.29
C TYR A 225 -8.58 2.04 4.12
N ASN A 226 -8.67 0.71 4.14
CA ASN A 226 -7.85 -0.17 4.97
C ASN A 226 -6.42 -0.38 4.43
N SER A 227 -6.10 0.06 3.21
CA SER A 227 -4.78 -0.19 2.62
C SER A 227 -3.72 0.79 3.11
N THR A 228 -4.13 2.00 3.52
CA THR A 228 -3.21 3.06 3.95
C THR A 228 -2.25 2.58 5.02
N HIS A 229 -1.00 3.00 4.90
CA HIS A 229 0.04 2.84 5.92
C HIS A 229 0.57 4.21 6.30
N ILE A 230 0.64 4.49 7.61
CA ILE A 230 1.20 5.74 8.12
C ILE A 230 2.33 5.36 9.07
N MET A 231 3.51 5.91 8.79
CA MET A 231 4.68 5.81 9.64
C MET A 231 5.04 7.22 10.10
N LEU A 232 5.09 7.44 11.41
CA LEU A 232 5.40 8.73 12.03
C LEU A 232 6.82 8.68 12.58
N ASN A 233 7.69 9.56 12.10
CA ASN A 233 9.12 9.60 12.36
C ASN A 233 9.81 8.21 12.29
N PRO A 234 9.64 7.45 11.19
CA PRO A 234 10.31 6.17 11.09
C PRO A 234 11.82 6.34 10.95
N ALA A 235 12.60 5.39 11.47
CA ALA A 235 14.05 5.35 11.29
C ALA A 235 14.37 4.77 9.91
N LEU A 236 14.33 5.63 8.88
CA LEU A 236 14.63 5.31 7.48
C LEU A 236 15.53 6.41 6.91
N ASP A 237 16.53 6.03 6.10
CA ASP A 237 17.46 6.97 5.46
C ASP A 237 16.72 8.09 4.70
N LEU A 238 15.61 7.73 4.04
CA LEU A 238 14.73 8.67 3.34
C LEU A 238 14.22 9.81 4.24
N ILE A 239 13.95 9.55 5.52
CA ILE A 239 13.47 10.56 6.46
C ILE A 239 14.59 11.51 6.84
N ASP A 240 15.81 11.01 7.00
CA ASP A 240 16.95 11.83 7.34
C ASP A 240 17.39 12.70 6.15
N ASP A 241 17.31 12.17 4.92
CA ASP A 241 17.43 12.95 3.68
C ASP A 241 16.40 14.08 3.58
N PHE A 242 15.15 13.80 3.99
CA PHE A 242 14.08 14.81 4.01
C PHE A 242 14.36 15.92 5.05
N LYS A 243 14.94 15.60 6.21
CA LYS A 243 15.29 16.58 7.25
C LYS A 243 16.47 17.47 6.88
N ALA A 244 17.39 16.95 6.07
CA ALA A 244 18.64 17.61 5.73
C ALA A 244 18.49 18.72 4.68
N ARG A 245 17.29 18.87 4.10
CA ARG A 245 16.97 19.81 3.02
C ARG A 245 15.95 20.83 3.49
#